data_AF-A0A9N7MHW6-F1
#
_entry.id   AF-A0A9N7MHW6-F1
#
_cell.length_a   1.000
_cell.length_b   1.000
_cell.length_c   1.000
_cell.angle_alpha   90.00
_cell.angle_beta   90.00
_cell.angle_gamma   90.00
#
_symmetry.space_group_name_H-M   'P 1'
#
loop_
_entity.id
_entity.type
_entity.pdbx_description
1 polymer ?
#
loop_
_entity_poly.entity_id
_entity_poly.type
_entity_poly.pdbx_seq_one_letter_code
_entity_poly.pdbx_strand_id
1 'polypeptide(L)'
;MFLRSQLSWNVSVHPSNLDQDGTGIEKAIVMQLLNDFATKKAAPDMGYFMAVTTLDRVGPGMLGQRPTSVVFPVEFTCVTFKMLVGEVLEGVVHRVMKHGVFLRCGPADKVYLSQRKMPSFEFVAGENPYFEEEGTSKRVEKGTNIRFSVIDQRYDEADKDFKAIVSADIEGLGPIY
;
A
#
# COMPACT_ATOMS: atom_id res chain seq x y z
N MET A 1 3.79 6.01 -6.35
CA MET A 1 4.29 5.31 -7.55
C MET A 1 3.95 3.81 -7.56
N PHE A 2 3.63 3.22 -8.73
CA PHE A 2 3.57 1.75 -8.90
C PHE A 2 4.91 1.25 -9.46
N LEU A 3 5.43 0.16 -8.90
CA LEU A 3 6.72 -0.42 -9.28
C LEU A 3 6.51 -1.87 -9.69
N ARG A 4 7.17 -2.29 -10.77
CA ARG A 4 7.30 -3.71 -11.12
C ARG A 4 8.50 -4.27 -10.37
N SER A 5 8.32 -5.38 -9.68
CA SER A 5 9.38 -6.01 -8.89
C SER A 5 9.38 -7.52 -9.10
N GLN A 6 10.58 -8.10 -9.18
CA GLN A 6 10.77 -9.54 -9.23
C GLN A 6 11.16 -10.04 -7.84
N LEU A 7 10.54 -11.14 -7.40
CA LEU A 7 10.72 -11.72 -6.07
C LEU A 7 10.94 -13.22 -6.17
N SER A 8 11.69 -13.76 -5.20
CA SER A 8 11.91 -15.20 -5.04
C SER A 8 11.38 -15.66 -3.70
N TRP A 9 10.33 -16.48 -3.68
CA TRP A 9 9.73 -17.03 -2.45
C TRP A 9 9.76 -18.55 -2.43
N ASN A 10 9.70 -19.13 -1.23
CA ASN A 10 9.50 -20.55 -1.05
C ASN A 10 8.01 -20.82 -0.78
N VAL A 11 7.35 -21.55 -1.67
CA VAL A 11 5.93 -21.89 -1.60
C VAL A 11 5.78 -23.32 -1.11
N SER A 12 5.04 -23.52 -0.02
CA SER A 12 4.86 -24.84 0.59
C SER A 12 3.51 -25.44 0.20
N VAL A 13 3.51 -26.54 -0.53
CA VAL A 13 2.30 -27.22 -1.01
C VAL A 13 2.11 -28.54 -0.27
N HIS A 14 0.91 -28.76 0.25
CA HIS A 14 0.54 -30.03 0.88
C HIS A 14 0.32 -31.11 -0.19
N PRO A 15 0.79 -32.37 0.01
CA PRO A 15 0.65 -33.45 -0.97
C PRO A 15 -0.79 -33.73 -1.41
N SER A 16 -1.78 -33.51 -0.54
CA SER A 16 -3.20 -33.67 -0.87
C SER A 16 -3.71 -32.70 -1.94
N ASN A 17 -2.98 -31.61 -2.21
CA ASN A 17 -3.31 -30.64 -3.25
C ASN A 17 -2.59 -30.96 -4.57
N LEU A 18 -1.75 -32.01 -4.60
CA LEU A 18 -1.08 -32.48 -5.80
C LEU A 18 -1.98 -33.53 -6.44
N ASP A 19 -2.52 -33.21 -7.62
CA ASP A 19 -3.29 -34.18 -8.39
C ASP A 19 -2.41 -35.39 -8.77
N GLN A 20 -3.01 -36.59 -8.78
CA GLN A 20 -2.31 -37.85 -9.06
C GLN A 20 -1.63 -37.89 -10.45
N ASP A 21 -2.11 -37.06 -11.38
CA ASP A 21 -1.67 -37.03 -12.79
C ASP A 21 -0.60 -35.96 -13.08
N GLY A 22 -0.13 -35.21 -12.06
CA GLY A 22 0.95 -34.22 -12.20
C GLY A 22 0.57 -32.88 -12.84
N THR A 23 -0.57 -32.79 -13.53
CA THR A 23 -1.10 -31.54 -14.11
C THR A 23 -1.62 -30.53 -13.06
N GLY A 24 -1.85 -30.97 -11.82
CA GLY A 24 -2.32 -30.12 -10.72
C GLY A 24 -1.23 -29.36 -9.97
N ILE A 25 0.05 -29.73 -10.15
CA ILE A 25 1.15 -29.23 -9.32
C ILE A 25 1.38 -27.73 -9.54
N GLU A 26 1.48 -27.30 -10.80
CA GLU A 26 1.69 -25.88 -11.12
C GLU A 26 0.50 -25.03 -10.65
N LYS A 27 -0.72 -25.52 -10.85
CA LYS A 27 -1.94 -24.87 -10.33
C LYS A 27 -1.91 -24.74 -8.81
N ALA A 28 -1.52 -25.79 -8.09
CA ALA A 28 -1.41 -25.77 -6.65
C ALA A 28 -0.35 -24.77 -6.17
N ILE A 29 0.80 -24.69 -6.85
CA ILE A 29 1.86 -23.72 -6.56
C ILE A 29 1.36 -22.29 -6.80
N VAL A 30 0.68 -22.02 -7.92
CA VAL A 30 0.11 -20.69 -8.22
C VAL A 30 -0.92 -20.30 -7.16
N MET A 31 -1.85 -21.19 -6.83
CA MET A 31 -2.87 -20.92 -5.82
C MET A 31 -2.24 -20.64 -4.45
N GLN A 32 -1.25 -21.43 -4.06
CA GLN A 32 -0.57 -21.22 -2.79
C GLN A 32 0.26 -19.93 -2.80
N LEU A 33 0.97 -19.61 -3.88
CA LEU A 33 1.69 -18.35 -4.05
C LEU A 33 0.74 -17.15 -3.88
N LEU A 34 -0.41 -17.18 -4.55
CA LEU A 34 -1.40 -16.09 -4.48
C LEU A 34 -1.97 -15.96 -3.06
N ASN A 35 -2.25 -17.07 -2.39
CA ASN A 35 -2.70 -17.07 -1.00
C ASN A 35 -1.64 -16.47 -0.07
N ASP A 36 -0.39 -16.95 -0.16
CA ASP A 36 0.74 -16.46 0.65
C ASP A 36 0.97 -14.96 0.38
N PHE A 37 0.88 -14.53 -0.88
CA PHE A 37 1.02 -13.13 -1.29
C PHE A 37 -0.07 -12.25 -0.69
N ALA A 38 -1.33 -12.70 -0.72
CA ALA A 38 -2.46 -11.98 -0.16
C ALA A 38 -2.36 -11.77 1.36
N THR A 39 -1.60 -12.61 2.08
CA THR A 39 -1.35 -12.41 3.52
C THR A 39 -0.35 -11.31 3.83
N LYS A 40 0.46 -10.87 2.85
CA LYS A 40 1.48 -9.83 3.04
C LYS A 40 0.95 -8.48 2.60
N LYS A 41 0.84 -7.55 3.55
CA LYS A 41 0.43 -6.18 3.26
C LYS A 41 1.52 -5.35 2.59
N ALA A 42 2.71 -5.32 3.20
CA ALA A 42 3.80 -4.46 2.78
C ALA A 42 5.16 -4.99 3.26
N ALA A 43 6.25 -4.46 2.69
CA ALA A 43 7.60 -4.65 3.18
C ALA A 43 8.40 -3.33 3.08
N PRO A 44 9.36 -3.05 3.98
CA PRO A 44 10.10 -1.78 4.03
C PRO A 44 10.70 -1.35 2.68
N ASP A 45 11.37 -2.28 2.01
CA ASP A 45 12.09 -1.99 0.77
C ASP A 45 11.17 -2.00 -0.44
N MET A 46 10.11 -2.81 -0.42
CA MET A 46 9.25 -3.05 -1.58
C MET A 46 8.03 -2.14 -1.66
N GLY A 47 7.60 -1.57 -0.53
CA GLY A 47 6.30 -0.88 -0.43
C GLY A 47 5.16 -1.86 -0.17
N TYR A 48 3.95 -1.44 -0.54
CA TYR A 48 2.73 -2.24 -0.45
C TYR A 48 2.68 -3.27 -1.58
N PHE A 49 2.35 -4.51 -1.26
CA PHE A 49 2.13 -5.56 -2.25
C PHE A 49 0.74 -5.38 -2.88
N MET A 50 0.68 -5.27 -4.21
CA MET A 50 -0.59 -5.02 -4.92
C MET A 50 -1.10 -6.28 -5.61
N ALA A 51 -0.31 -6.85 -6.51
CA ALA A 51 -0.71 -8.01 -7.29
C ALA A 51 0.48 -8.76 -7.86
N VAL A 52 0.40 -10.09 -7.90
CA VAL A 52 1.28 -10.94 -8.72
C VAL A 52 0.86 -10.80 -10.18
N THR A 53 1.82 -10.60 -11.09
CA THR A 53 1.56 -10.45 -12.52
C THR A 53 1.95 -11.69 -13.32
N THR A 54 3.08 -12.30 -13.00
CA THR A 54 3.60 -13.47 -13.72
C THR A 54 4.32 -14.40 -12.76
N LEU A 55 4.13 -15.70 -12.94
CA LEU A 55 5.02 -16.72 -12.39
C LEU A 55 6.12 -16.96 -13.41
N ASP A 56 7.34 -16.54 -13.08
CA ASP A 56 8.45 -16.50 -14.03
C ASP A 56 9.21 -17.83 -14.05
N ARG A 57 9.36 -18.46 -12.88
CA ARG A 57 10.04 -19.75 -12.74
C ARG A 57 9.55 -20.53 -11.53
N VAL A 58 9.43 -21.84 -11.69
CA VAL A 58 9.26 -22.82 -10.60
C VAL A 58 10.50 -23.70 -10.55
N GLY A 59 11.19 -23.68 -9.41
CA GLY A 59 12.32 -24.58 -9.16
C GLY A 59 11.88 -25.97 -8.70
N PRO A 60 12.83 -26.91 -8.59
CA PRO A 60 12.52 -28.28 -8.18
C PRO A 60 11.95 -28.31 -6.76
N GLY A 61 10.92 -29.15 -6.55
CA GLY A 61 10.33 -29.36 -5.24
C GLY A 61 11.29 -30.06 -4.29
N MET A 62 11.43 -29.53 -3.08
CA MET A 62 12.26 -30.11 -2.02
C MET A 62 11.36 -30.54 -0.86
N LEU A 63 11.73 -31.61 -0.16
CA LEU A 63 11.02 -31.98 1.07
C LEU A 63 11.17 -30.86 2.11
N GLY A 64 10.04 -30.37 2.63
CA GLY A 64 10.04 -29.35 3.67
C GLY A 64 10.60 -29.87 4.99
N GLN A 65 10.90 -28.96 5.92
CA GLN A 65 11.35 -29.33 7.27
C GLN A 65 10.35 -30.18 8.05
N ARG A 66 9.06 -30.09 7.69
CA ARG A 66 8.01 -30.99 8.17
C ARG A 66 7.76 -32.05 7.11
N PRO A 67 7.66 -33.34 7.45
CA PRO A 67 7.50 -34.45 6.50
C PRO A 67 6.18 -34.45 5.71
N THR A 68 5.35 -33.41 5.83
CA THR A 68 3.99 -33.32 5.25
C THR A 68 3.84 -32.26 4.16
N SER A 69 4.92 -31.69 3.63
CA SER A 69 4.84 -30.65 2.59
C SER A 69 6.03 -30.66 1.65
N VAL A 70 5.79 -30.31 0.39
CA VAL A 70 6.82 -30.06 -0.62
C VAL A 70 6.99 -28.55 -0.80
N VAL A 71 8.23 -28.08 -0.74
CA VAL A 71 8.59 -26.66 -0.87
C VAL A 71 9.13 -26.41 -2.27
N PHE A 72 8.54 -25.45 -2.97
CA PHE A 72 8.96 -25.02 -4.30
C PHE A 72 9.54 -23.60 -4.22
N PRO A 73 10.83 -23.38 -4.55
CA PRO A 73 11.33 -22.03 -4.77
C PRO A 73 10.71 -21.49 -6.06
N VAL A 74 10.06 -20.34 -5.99
CA VAL A 74 9.40 -19.69 -7.13
C VAL A 74 9.95 -18.29 -7.33
N GLU A 75 10.21 -17.94 -8.58
CA GLU A 75 10.49 -16.58 -9.01
C GLU A 75 9.23 -16.04 -9.69
N PHE A 76 8.79 -14.86 -9.28
CA PHE A 76 7.58 -14.24 -9.82
C PHE A 76 7.74 -12.73 -9.88
N THR A 77 7.01 -12.11 -10.78
CA THR A 77 6.89 -10.67 -10.87
C THR A 77 5.61 -10.21 -10.18
N CYS A 78 5.68 -9.12 -9.43
CA CYS A 78 4.53 -8.43 -8.88
C CYS A 78 4.58 -6.93 -9.13
N VAL A 79 3.42 -6.28 -8.98
CA VAL A 79 3.30 -4.83 -8.83
C VAL A 79 3.27 -4.49 -7.34
N THR A 80 4.06 -3.49 -6.96
CA THR A 80 4.02 -2.87 -5.64
C THR A 80 3.66 -1.40 -5.74
N PHE A 81 3.21 -0.81 -4.64
CA PHE A 81 2.98 0.63 -4.51
C PHE A 81 3.89 1.18 -3.43
N LYS A 82 4.68 2.20 -3.76
CA LYS A 82 5.55 2.91 -2.82
C LYS A 82 5.41 4.40 -3.04
N MET A 83 5.22 5.13 -1.95
CA MET A 83 5.33 6.59 -1.95
C MET A 83 6.82 6.93 -1.86
N LEU A 84 7.30 7.92 -2.59
CA LEU A 84 8.71 8.34 -2.51
C LEU A 84 8.80 9.74 -1.93
N VAL A 85 9.83 10.00 -1.12
CA VAL A 85 10.09 11.34 -0.59
C VAL A 85 10.32 12.31 -1.75
N GLY A 86 9.64 13.45 -1.71
CA GLY A 86 9.62 14.44 -2.79
C GLY A 86 8.61 14.16 -3.91
N GLU A 87 7.97 12.99 -3.94
CA GLU A 87 6.92 12.67 -4.93
C GLU A 87 5.67 13.52 -4.68
N VAL A 88 5.03 13.97 -5.76
CA VAL A 88 3.72 14.62 -5.71
C VAL A 88 2.66 13.58 -6.04
N LEU A 89 1.69 13.42 -5.15
CA LEU A 89 0.62 12.43 -5.24
C LEU A 89 -0.73 13.07 -4.93
N GLU A 90 -1.79 12.32 -5.23
CA GLU A 90 -3.15 12.70 -4.89
C GLU A 90 -3.75 11.67 -3.93
N GLY A 91 -4.57 12.14 -3.01
CA GLY A 91 -5.26 11.28 -2.06
C GLY A 91 -6.56 11.91 -1.57
N VAL A 92 -7.40 11.06 -0.98
CA VAL A 92 -8.75 11.44 -0.54
C VAL A 92 -8.78 11.55 0.97
N VAL A 93 -9.28 12.65 1.50
CA VAL A 93 -9.49 12.81 2.94
C VAL A 93 -10.51 11.78 3.42
N HIS A 94 -10.12 10.92 4.36
CA HIS A 94 -11.04 9.96 4.99
C HIS A 94 -11.33 10.28 6.45
N ARG A 95 -10.47 11.09 7.09
CA ARG A 95 -10.65 11.53 8.48
C ARG A 95 -10.13 12.93 8.69
N VAL A 96 -10.94 13.78 9.32
CA VAL A 96 -10.59 15.15 9.70
C VAL A 96 -10.37 15.22 11.21
N MET A 97 -9.30 15.91 11.63
CA MET A 97 -8.94 16.11 13.04
C MET A 97 -8.63 17.60 13.26
N LYS A 98 -8.66 18.07 14.52
CA LYS A 98 -8.36 19.47 14.87
C LYS A 98 -7.01 19.98 14.33
N HIS A 99 -6.00 19.12 14.21
CA HIS A 99 -4.64 19.50 13.86
C HIS A 99 -4.18 19.08 12.45
N GLY A 100 -5.10 18.52 11.66
CA GLY A 100 -4.81 18.03 10.32
C GLY A 100 -5.80 16.99 9.82
N VAL A 101 -5.48 16.36 8.71
CA VAL A 101 -6.32 15.35 8.06
C VAL A 101 -5.52 14.09 7.75
N PHE A 102 -6.22 12.94 7.73
CA PHE A 102 -5.69 11.71 7.16
C PHE A 102 -6.25 11.49 5.76
N LEU A 103 -5.33 11.16 4.86
CA LEU A 103 -5.58 10.91 3.45
C LEU A 103 -5.43 9.41 3.16
N ARG A 104 -6.19 8.94 2.17
CA ARG A 104 -5.98 7.65 1.52
C ARG A 104 -5.36 7.90 0.15
N CYS A 105 -4.18 7.32 -0.09
CA CYS A 105 -3.46 7.37 -1.35
C CYS A 105 -3.10 5.94 -1.76
N GLY A 106 -3.81 5.40 -2.75
CA GLY A 106 -3.71 3.97 -3.08
C GLY A 106 -4.02 3.09 -1.85
N PRO A 107 -3.16 2.12 -1.50
CA PRO A 107 -3.33 1.26 -0.32
C PRO A 107 -2.95 1.96 1.00
N ALA A 108 -2.30 3.12 0.97
CA ALA A 108 -1.86 3.83 2.16
C ALA A 108 -3.00 4.69 2.73
N ASP A 109 -3.38 4.47 3.98
CA ASP A 109 -4.43 5.24 4.69
C ASP A 109 -3.89 6.03 5.90
N LYS A 110 -2.61 5.84 6.26
CA LYS A 110 -1.90 6.57 7.31
C LYS A 110 -1.04 7.70 6.73
N VAL A 111 -1.61 8.45 5.80
CA VAL A 111 -0.98 9.63 5.18
C VAL A 111 -1.49 10.88 5.90
N TYR A 112 -0.64 11.57 6.64
CA TYR A 112 -1.03 12.69 7.50
C TYR A 112 -0.61 14.05 6.92
N LEU A 113 -1.59 14.93 6.73
CA LEU A 113 -1.39 16.33 6.36
C LEU A 113 -1.73 17.21 7.57
N SER A 114 -0.73 17.87 8.15
CA SER A 114 -0.93 18.79 9.28
C SER A 114 -1.51 20.11 8.81
N GLN A 115 -2.32 20.77 9.66
CA GLN A 115 -2.76 22.17 9.46
C GLN A 115 -1.58 23.11 9.16
N ARG A 116 -0.42 22.90 9.80
CA ARG A 116 0.81 23.69 9.56
C ARG A 116 1.36 23.57 8.13
N LYS A 117 0.90 22.58 7.37
CA LYS A 117 1.29 22.30 5.98
C LYS A 117 0.15 22.60 4.99
N MET A 118 -0.85 23.36 5.45
CA MET A 118 -1.95 23.93 4.68
C MET A 118 -2.36 25.29 5.29
N PRO A 119 -1.44 26.28 5.35
CA PRO A 119 -1.58 27.46 6.20
C PRO A 119 -2.76 28.38 5.85
N SER A 120 -3.28 28.33 4.61
CA SER A 120 -4.47 29.09 4.21
C SER A 120 -5.78 28.54 4.80
N PHE A 121 -5.75 27.36 5.43
CA PHE A 121 -6.93 26.64 5.86
C PHE A 121 -7.06 26.60 7.39
N GLU A 122 -8.19 27.10 7.89
CA GLU A 122 -8.50 27.14 9.32
C GLU A 122 -9.52 26.08 9.72
N PHE A 123 -9.34 25.51 10.91
CA PHE A 123 -10.18 24.42 11.40
C PHE A 123 -11.55 24.93 11.86
N VAL A 124 -12.61 24.33 11.32
CA VAL A 124 -14.00 24.57 11.73
C VAL A 124 -14.54 23.34 12.45
N ALA A 125 -14.86 23.52 13.74
CA ALA A 125 -15.45 22.49 14.57
C ALA A 125 -16.95 22.29 14.28
N GLY A 126 -17.46 21.08 14.49
CA GLY A 126 -18.86 20.75 14.30
C GLY A 126 -19.08 19.23 14.30
N GLU A 127 -20.31 18.81 14.00
CA GLU A 127 -20.63 17.39 13.79
C GLU A 127 -19.83 16.79 12.63
N ASN A 128 -19.68 17.58 11.55
CA ASN A 128 -18.81 17.29 10.42
C ASN A 128 -17.70 18.33 10.38
N PRO A 129 -16.55 18.08 11.04
CA PRO A 129 -15.46 19.04 11.04
C PRO A 129 -14.78 19.13 9.67
N TYR A 130 -14.32 20.33 9.32
CA TYR A 130 -13.61 20.61 8.06
C TYR A 130 -12.58 21.72 8.27
N PHE A 131 -11.76 21.98 7.25
CA PHE A 131 -10.98 23.20 7.18
C PHE A 131 -11.47 24.10 6.05
N GLU A 132 -11.49 25.41 6.24
CA GLU A 132 -11.96 26.40 5.27
C GLU A 132 -10.87 27.43 4.98
N GLU A 133 -10.73 27.80 3.71
CA GLU A 133 -9.81 28.87 3.31
C GLU A 133 -10.48 30.23 3.46
N GLU A 134 -9.87 31.12 4.23
CA GLU A 134 -10.44 32.43 4.58
C GLU A 134 -10.79 33.25 3.33
N GLY A 135 -12.02 33.78 3.28
CA GLY A 135 -12.49 34.59 2.16
C GLY A 135 -12.83 33.81 0.89
N THR A 136 -12.84 32.47 0.95
CA THR A 136 -13.22 31.60 -0.18
C THR A 136 -14.31 30.61 0.21
N SER A 137 -14.85 29.89 -0.77
CA SER A 137 -15.76 28.76 -0.54
C SER A 137 -15.06 27.39 -0.55
N LYS A 138 -13.72 27.37 -0.51
CA LYS A 138 -12.94 26.14 -0.60
C LYS A 138 -12.84 25.46 0.76
N ARG A 139 -13.15 24.17 0.79
CA ARG A 139 -13.18 23.34 1.99
C ARG A 139 -12.39 22.05 1.86
N VAL A 140 -11.70 21.68 2.94
CA VAL A 140 -11.09 20.38 3.15
C VAL A 140 -11.93 19.60 4.15
N GLU A 141 -12.69 18.65 3.64
CA GLU A 141 -13.57 17.80 4.41
C GLU A 141 -13.43 16.34 3.99
N LYS A 142 -14.16 15.44 4.65
CA LYS A 142 -14.16 14.04 4.27
C LYS A 142 -14.64 13.88 2.83
N GLY A 143 -13.83 13.23 1.99
CA GLY A 143 -14.09 13.05 0.57
C GLY A 143 -13.35 14.04 -0.35
N THR A 144 -12.76 15.11 0.20
CA THR A 144 -11.98 16.06 -0.61
C THR A 144 -10.72 15.37 -1.17
N ASN A 145 -10.49 15.54 -2.47
CA ASN A 145 -9.24 15.16 -3.13
C ASN A 145 -8.18 16.24 -2.86
N ILE A 146 -7.00 15.82 -2.41
CA ILE A 146 -5.87 16.70 -2.14
C ILE A 146 -4.67 16.24 -2.93
N ARG A 147 -4.05 17.16 -3.67
CA ARG A 147 -2.70 17.02 -4.22
C ARG A 147 -1.69 17.44 -3.16
N PHE A 148 -0.70 16.60 -2.90
CA PHE A 148 0.31 16.83 -1.85
C PHE A 148 1.69 16.33 -2.28
N SER A 149 2.74 16.85 -1.66
CA SER A 149 4.09 16.32 -1.75
C SER A 149 4.44 15.48 -0.52
N VAL A 150 5.18 14.40 -0.72
CA VAL A 150 5.63 13.53 0.38
C VAL A 150 6.88 14.13 1.03
N ILE A 151 6.79 14.46 2.33
CA ILE A 151 7.94 14.95 3.10
C ILE A 151 8.77 13.77 3.61
N ASP A 152 8.10 12.80 4.22
CA ASP A 152 8.76 11.64 4.82
C ASP A 152 7.80 10.45 4.89
N GLN A 153 8.36 9.24 4.94
CA GLN A 153 7.62 8.01 5.16
C GLN A 153 8.43 7.04 6.03
N ARG A 154 7.72 6.27 6.84
CA ARG A 154 8.33 5.26 7.70
C ARG A 154 7.52 3.98 7.71
N TYR A 155 8.20 2.84 7.61
CA TYR A 155 7.60 1.53 7.85
C TYR A 155 7.48 1.28 9.36
N ASP A 156 6.31 0.83 9.78
CA ASP A 156 6.00 0.40 11.13
C ASP A 156 5.94 -1.13 11.17
N GLU A 157 6.89 -1.74 11.87
CA GLU A 157 7.03 -3.20 11.94
C GLU A 157 5.87 -3.86 12.69
N ALA A 158 5.30 -3.19 13.69
CA ALA A 158 4.20 -3.74 14.49
C ALA A 158 2.91 -3.78 13.66
N ASP A 159 2.64 -2.71 12.91
CA ASP A 159 1.46 -2.60 12.04
C ASP A 159 1.65 -3.28 10.66
N LYS A 160 2.91 -3.63 10.31
CA LYS A 160 3.32 -4.05 8.96
C LYS A 160 2.82 -3.12 7.86
N ASP A 161 3.02 -1.82 8.08
CA ASP A 161 2.37 -0.75 7.31
C ASP A 161 3.26 0.49 7.23
N PHE A 162 2.94 1.42 6.33
CA PHE A 162 3.64 2.71 6.24
C PHE A 162 2.85 3.84 6.88
N LYS A 163 3.57 4.80 7.45
CA LYS A 163 3.07 6.11 7.91
C LYS A 163 3.79 7.18 7.11
N ALA A 164 3.05 8.13 6.56
CA ALA A 164 3.61 9.21 5.74
C ALA A 164 3.20 10.58 6.28
N ILE A 165 4.11 11.54 6.17
CA ILE A 165 3.85 12.95 6.44
C ILE A 165 3.95 13.70 5.12
N VAL A 166 2.95 14.53 4.82
CA VAL A 166 2.82 15.20 3.52
C VAL A 166 2.58 16.70 3.67
N SER A 167 2.73 17.44 2.58
CA SER A 167 2.52 18.88 2.52
C SER A 167 1.70 19.32 1.32
N ALA A 168 0.88 20.34 1.54
CA ALA A 168 0.15 21.07 0.51
C ALA A 168 0.52 22.57 0.52
N ASP A 169 1.69 22.92 1.05
CA ASP A 169 2.18 24.29 1.27
C ASP A 169 3.05 24.81 0.10
N ILE A 170 3.01 24.09 -1.03
CA ILE A 170 3.74 24.47 -2.25
C ILE A 170 2.70 24.92 -3.27
N GLU A 171 3.03 25.98 -4.01
CA GLU A 171 2.17 26.48 -5.08
C GLU A 171 1.78 25.36 -6.06
N GLY A 172 0.48 25.27 -6.37
CA GLY A 172 -0.09 24.22 -7.22
C GLY A 172 -0.47 22.91 -6.51
N LEU A 173 -0.26 22.81 -5.19
CA LEU A 173 -0.79 21.74 -4.33
C LEU A 173 -2.06 22.18 -3.59
N GLY A 174 -2.68 21.25 -2.86
CA GLY A 174 -3.90 21.48 -2.09
C GLY A 174 -5.14 20.81 -2.66
N PRO A 175 -6.34 21.28 -2.27
CA PRO A 175 -7.60 20.68 -2.69
C PRO A 175 -7.85 20.78 -4.19
N ILE A 176 -8.39 19.72 -4.78
CA ILE A 176 -8.74 19.64 -6.21
C ILE A 176 -10.28 19.63 -6.31
N TYR A 177 -10.83 20.61 -7.02
CA TYR A 177 -12.27 20.77 -7.29
C TYR A 177 -12.56 20.64 -8.78
#